data_AF-A0A2T5LMY7-F1
#
_entry.id   AF-A0A2T5LMY7-F1
#
_cell.length_a   1.000
_cell.length_b   1.000
_cell.length_c   1.000
_cell.angle_alpha   90.00
_cell.angle_beta   90.00
_cell.angle_gamma   90.00
#
_symmetry.space_group_name_H-M   'P 1'
#
loop_
_entity.id
_entity.type
_entity.pdbx_description
1 polymer ?
#
loop_
_entity_poly.entity_id
_entity_poly.type
_entity_poly.pdbx_seq_one_letter_code
_entity_poly.pdbx_strand_id
1 'polypeptide(L)'
;MVTYLPISSPFVHFAGRYVDDAFGMAAGYNFFIFEAALVPFEITACNLIIHFWSDAVPLAAIISIILVLYVLLNVFAVEWYGESEFWLALSKVLLSVGLILFTFIAMLGGNPQHDRFGFRHWKEPGAFAEYYKPGDLGRFLGFLACLIQASFTIAGPDYLSMAAGESVNPRGNLPKAYNGMFYRLTSFFILGALCVGILVPYNSTEMADAFSNSLPGAAASPYVIAMERLNIPALPHIVNALVLLAAFSAGNSYVYCASRSLYGLALEGKAPRILTKCTKAGVPVYCVGVVLLIALLAFLQVSNGASVVLSWFVSLVTASQLINFSVITFTYTRFRKALMAQGVSRETLPYQSLGQPYIAYIALVATTVMAFVGGYEVFLPGNWDVPTFFFSYTMIGVFPVLYFGWKFIHRTEFRKPEDIDVTSGVEEIEDYTRNYSPEPASNPFSRFGDWIFK
;
A
#
# COMPACT_ATOMS: atom_id res chain seq x y z
N MET A 1 12.55 15.22 -6.16
CA MET A 1 12.47 14.66 -7.52
C MET A 1 11.13 15.01 -8.15
N VAL A 2 10.01 14.52 -7.60
CA VAL A 2 8.68 14.75 -8.18
C VAL A 2 8.31 16.24 -8.28
N THR A 3 8.55 17.04 -7.25
CA THR A 3 8.31 18.50 -7.32
C THR A 3 9.26 19.22 -8.28
N TYR A 4 10.45 18.68 -8.51
CA TYR A 4 11.41 19.26 -9.44
C TYR A 4 10.93 19.10 -10.89
N LEU A 5 10.51 17.88 -11.23
CA LEU A 5 9.96 17.53 -12.54
C LEU A 5 8.66 16.70 -12.38
N PRO A 6 7.49 17.33 -12.23
CA PRO A 6 6.22 16.64 -12.10
C PRO A 6 5.84 15.99 -13.43
N ILE A 7 5.96 14.67 -13.49
CA ILE A 7 5.57 13.83 -14.64
C ILE A 7 4.70 12.68 -14.15
N SER A 8 3.94 12.07 -15.05
CA SER A 8 3.18 10.85 -14.76
C SER A 8 4.10 9.71 -14.36
N SER A 9 3.65 8.81 -13.46
CA SER A 9 4.41 7.64 -12.97
C SER A 9 5.88 7.91 -12.59
N PRO A 10 6.15 8.96 -11.80
CA PRO A 10 7.46 9.59 -11.76
C PRO A 10 8.56 8.69 -11.23
N PHE A 11 8.32 7.80 -10.26
CA PHE A 11 9.40 6.96 -9.72
C PHE A 11 9.93 5.95 -10.74
N VAL A 12 9.09 5.40 -11.62
CA VAL A 12 9.50 4.47 -12.70
C VAL A 12 10.29 5.23 -13.76
N HIS A 13 9.80 6.39 -14.20
CA HIS A 13 10.48 7.23 -15.17
C HIS A 13 11.80 7.79 -14.63
N PHE A 14 11.85 8.21 -13.37
CA PHE A 14 13.07 8.69 -12.72
C PHE A 14 14.09 7.59 -12.55
N ALA A 15 13.66 6.35 -12.24
CA ALA A 15 14.56 5.21 -12.20
C ALA A 15 15.23 5.00 -13.58
N GLY A 16 14.48 5.09 -14.68
CA GLY A 16 15.05 5.07 -16.04
C GLY A 16 15.98 6.26 -16.32
N ARG A 17 15.49 7.47 -16.06
CA ARG A 17 16.16 8.74 -16.40
C ARG A 17 17.43 9.00 -15.60
N TYR A 18 17.45 8.67 -14.31
CA TYR A 18 18.56 9.01 -13.41
C TYR A 18 19.48 7.82 -13.09
N VAL A 19 19.10 6.59 -13.45
CA VAL A 19 19.88 5.39 -13.13
C VAL A 19 20.26 4.63 -14.39
N ASP A 20 19.29 3.95 -15.00
CA ASP A 20 19.46 3.02 -16.12
C ASP A 20 18.07 2.64 -16.64
N ASP A 21 17.88 2.57 -17.95
CA ASP A 21 16.59 2.20 -18.55
C ASP A 21 16.14 0.79 -18.10
N ALA A 22 17.09 -0.14 -17.90
CA ALA A 22 16.80 -1.46 -17.32
C ALA A 22 16.28 -1.38 -15.89
N PHE A 23 16.78 -0.43 -15.10
CA PHE A 23 16.35 -0.22 -13.72
C PHE A 23 14.93 0.33 -13.66
N GLY A 24 14.61 1.26 -14.57
CA GLY A 24 13.25 1.75 -14.77
C GLY A 24 12.28 0.63 -15.20
N MET A 25 12.67 -0.24 -16.12
CA MET A 25 11.84 -1.40 -16.51
C MET A 25 11.58 -2.33 -15.32
N ALA A 26 12.64 -2.73 -14.59
CA ALA A 26 12.50 -3.63 -13.45
C ALA A 26 11.61 -3.04 -12.34
N ALA A 27 11.79 -1.74 -12.05
CA ALA A 27 10.94 -1.01 -11.11
C ALA A 27 9.47 -1.00 -11.55
N GLY A 28 9.20 -0.75 -12.83
CA GLY A 28 7.84 -0.72 -13.35
C GLY A 28 7.13 -2.08 -13.30
N TYR A 29 7.81 -3.16 -13.67
CA TYR A 29 7.23 -4.51 -13.55
C TYR A 29 7.06 -4.94 -12.09
N ASN A 30 8.00 -4.60 -11.21
CA ASN A 30 7.88 -4.84 -9.77
C ASN A 30 6.65 -4.14 -9.18
N PHE A 31 6.45 -2.88 -9.56
CA PHE A 31 5.26 -2.12 -9.19
C PHE A 31 3.97 -2.71 -9.79
N PHE A 32 3.97 -3.12 -11.05
CA PHE A 32 2.82 -3.81 -11.64
C PHE A 32 2.45 -5.09 -10.87
N ILE A 33 3.44 -5.92 -10.53
CA ILE A 33 3.20 -7.18 -9.79
C ILE A 33 2.70 -6.87 -8.37
N PHE A 34 3.23 -5.83 -7.71
CA PHE A 34 2.75 -5.35 -6.42
C PHE A 34 1.26 -4.99 -6.46
N GLU A 35 0.85 -4.13 -7.40
CA GLU A 35 -0.55 -3.72 -7.58
C GLU A 35 -1.44 -4.92 -7.93
N ALA A 36 -1.00 -5.77 -8.85
CA ALA A 36 -1.79 -6.91 -9.31
C ALA A 36 -1.97 -7.97 -8.21
N ALA A 37 -1.00 -8.14 -7.31
CA ALA A 37 -1.08 -9.06 -6.17
C ALA A 37 -1.96 -8.53 -5.02
N LEU A 38 -2.15 -7.21 -4.92
CA LEU A 38 -3.09 -6.61 -3.97
C LEU A 38 -4.56 -6.88 -4.34
N VAL A 39 -4.86 -7.12 -5.62
CA VAL A 39 -6.23 -7.47 -6.06
C VAL A 39 -6.73 -8.77 -5.43
N PRO A 40 -6.07 -9.94 -5.58
CA PRO A 40 -6.52 -11.17 -4.94
C PRO A 40 -6.42 -11.12 -3.41
N PHE A 41 -5.52 -10.30 -2.84
CA PHE A 41 -5.49 -10.01 -1.40
C PHE A 41 -6.82 -9.38 -0.92
N GLU A 42 -7.28 -8.33 -1.59
CA GLU A 42 -8.55 -7.66 -1.23
C GLU A 42 -9.77 -8.55 -1.44
N ILE A 43 -9.78 -9.38 -2.51
CA ILE A 43 -10.85 -10.37 -2.72
C ILE A 43 -10.90 -11.38 -1.55
N THR A 44 -9.73 -11.83 -1.08
CA THR A 44 -9.61 -12.73 0.07
C THR A 44 -10.11 -12.05 1.36
N ALA A 45 -9.77 -10.78 1.56
CA ALA A 45 -10.26 -9.99 2.69
C ALA A 45 -11.78 -9.78 2.65
N CYS A 46 -12.35 -9.41 1.51
CA CYS A 46 -13.80 -9.29 1.32
C CYS A 46 -14.52 -10.60 1.68
N ASN A 47 -13.98 -11.72 1.24
CA ASN A 47 -14.54 -13.03 1.53
C ASN A 47 -14.57 -13.32 3.04
N LEU A 48 -13.44 -13.13 3.74
CA LEU A 48 -13.36 -13.29 5.20
C LEU A 48 -14.41 -12.47 5.94
N ILE A 49 -14.70 -11.25 5.45
CA ILE A 49 -15.68 -10.36 6.08
C ILE A 49 -17.12 -10.80 5.76
N ILE A 50 -17.45 -11.21 4.53
CA ILE A 50 -18.81 -11.65 4.14
C ILE A 50 -19.26 -12.86 4.95
N HIS A 51 -18.34 -13.77 5.21
CA HIS A 51 -18.53 -14.95 6.04
C HIS A 51 -19.03 -14.62 7.47
N PHE A 52 -18.90 -13.37 7.95
CA PHE A 52 -19.53 -12.91 9.19
C PHE A 52 -21.05 -13.01 9.21
N TRP A 53 -21.72 -12.72 8.10
CA TRP A 53 -23.18 -12.75 8.07
C TRP A 53 -23.74 -14.11 7.65
N SER A 54 -23.03 -14.84 6.80
CA SER A 54 -23.52 -16.12 6.31
C SER A 54 -22.42 -16.97 5.66
N ASP A 55 -22.45 -18.27 5.96
CA ASP A 55 -21.67 -19.30 5.28
C ASP A 55 -22.47 -20.02 4.17
N ALA A 56 -23.68 -19.54 3.85
CA ALA A 56 -24.57 -20.21 2.90
C ALA A 56 -24.06 -20.15 1.46
N VAL A 57 -23.29 -19.13 1.10
CA VAL A 57 -22.77 -18.95 -0.26
C VAL A 57 -21.40 -19.62 -0.37
N PRO A 58 -21.19 -20.53 -1.34
CA PRO A 58 -19.88 -21.13 -1.54
C PRO A 58 -18.81 -20.08 -1.81
N LEU A 59 -17.66 -20.26 -1.19
CA LEU A 59 -16.47 -19.42 -1.34
C LEU A 59 -16.14 -19.05 -2.80
N ALA A 60 -16.15 -20.05 -3.68
CA ALA A 60 -15.89 -19.86 -5.11
C ALA A 60 -16.90 -18.92 -5.79
N ALA A 61 -18.15 -18.91 -5.33
CA ALA A 61 -19.18 -18.02 -5.85
C ALA A 61 -18.95 -16.57 -5.40
N ILE A 62 -18.54 -16.34 -4.14
CA ILE A 62 -18.21 -14.99 -3.64
C ILE A 62 -17.06 -14.38 -4.46
N ILE A 63 -15.98 -15.14 -4.65
CA ILE A 63 -14.84 -14.73 -5.47
C ILE A 63 -15.28 -14.37 -6.89
N SER A 64 -16.10 -15.22 -7.51
CA SER A 64 -16.61 -15.00 -8.86
C SER A 64 -17.47 -13.74 -8.96
N ILE A 65 -18.33 -13.48 -7.96
CA ILE A 65 -19.17 -12.28 -7.89
C ILE A 65 -18.28 -11.02 -7.81
N ILE A 66 -17.28 -11.01 -6.92
CA ILE A 66 -16.39 -9.85 -6.77
C ILE A 66 -15.61 -9.58 -8.06
N LEU A 67 -15.09 -10.63 -8.72
CA LEU A 67 -14.40 -10.49 -10.01
C LEU A 67 -15.31 -9.90 -11.10
N VAL A 68 -16.56 -10.38 -11.20
CA VAL A 68 -17.54 -9.83 -12.13
C VAL A 68 -17.83 -8.36 -11.83
N LEU A 69 -17.97 -7.99 -10.55
CA LEU A 69 -18.16 -6.59 -10.16
C LEU A 69 -16.95 -5.73 -10.54
N TYR A 70 -15.71 -6.20 -10.35
CA TYR A 70 -14.52 -5.50 -10.79
C TYR A 70 -14.46 -5.32 -12.30
N VAL A 71 -14.86 -6.33 -13.09
CA VAL A 71 -15.02 -6.19 -14.54
C VAL A 71 -16.02 -5.09 -14.85
N LEU A 72 -17.18 -5.11 -14.21
CA LEU A 72 -18.24 -4.15 -14.50
C LEU A 72 -17.80 -2.71 -14.20
N LEU A 73 -17.17 -2.49 -13.05
CA LEU A 73 -16.72 -1.18 -12.62
C LEU A 73 -15.56 -0.66 -13.47
N ASN A 74 -14.56 -1.49 -13.76
CA ASN A 74 -13.36 -1.06 -14.50
C ASN A 74 -13.56 -0.97 -16.01
N VAL A 75 -14.56 -1.65 -16.59
CA VAL A 75 -14.81 -1.61 -18.02
C VAL A 75 -15.94 -0.63 -18.38
N PHE A 76 -17.00 -0.53 -17.57
CA PHE A 76 -18.21 0.22 -17.93
C PHE A 76 -18.44 1.47 -17.07
N ALA A 77 -17.97 1.52 -15.83
CA ALA A 77 -18.28 2.61 -14.89
C ALA A 77 -17.11 3.58 -14.61
N VAL A 78 -16.10 3.61 -15.49
CA VAL A 78 -14.86 4.38 -15.27
C VAL A 78 -15.10 5.88 -15.10
N GLU A 79 -16.13 6.43 -15.73
CA GLU A 79 -16.48 7.86 -15.62
C GLU A 79 -16.95 8.25 -14.20
N TRP A 80 -17.55 7.32 -13.46
CA TRP A 80 -18.07 7.55 -12.10
C TRP A 80 -17.10 7.16 -11.01
N TYR A 81 -15.95 6.58 -11.39
CA TYR A 81 -14.96 6.06 -10.46
C TYR A 81 -14.40 7.15 -9.53
N GLY A 82 -14.06 8.33 -10.07
CA GLY A 82 -13.46 9.42 -9.31
C GLY A 82 -14.36 9.95 -8.19
N GLU A 83 -15.63 10.23 -8.50
CA GLU A 83 -16.62 10.68 -7.51
C GLU A 83 -16.91 9.59 -6.48
N SER A 84 -17.08 8.34 -6.92
CA SER A 84 -17.37 7.23 -6.02
C SER A 84 -16.22 7.00 -5.02
N GLU A 85 -14.97 7.07 -5.48
CA GLU A 85 -13.82 6.92 -4.59
C GLU A 85 -13.68 8.07 -3.60
N PHE A 86 -14.08 9.29 -3.95
CA PHE A 86 -14.09 10.38 -2.99
C PHE A 86 -15.00 10.07 -1.78
N TRP A 87 -16.22 9.61 -2.04
CA TRP A 87 -17.17 9.24 -0.98
C TRP A 87 -16.70 7.99 -0.19
N LEU A 88 -16.14 7.00 -0.89
CA LEU A 88 -15.59 5.80 -0.25
C LEU A 88 -14.39 6.13 0.64
N ALA A 89 -13.49 7.02 0.20
CA ALA A 89 -12.38 7.52 0.99
C ALA A 89 -12.86 8.27 2.25
N LEU A 90 -13.92 9.07 2.15
CA LEU A 90 -14.52 9.74 3.30
C LEU A 90 -15.06 8.73 4.32
N SER A 91 -15.72 7.67 3.86
CA SER A 91 -16.23 6.62 4.75
C SER A 91 -15.12 5.90 5.52
N LYS A 92 -13.95 5.65 4.90
CA LYS A 92 -12.76 5.05 5.55
C LYS A 92 -12.22 5.94 6.68
N VAL A 93 -12.20 7.26 6.47
CA VAL A 93 -11.78 8.22 7.50
C VAL A 93 -12.78 8.24 8.65
N LEU A 94 -14.08 8.29 8.37
CA LEU A 94 -15.14 8.27 9.38
C LEU A 94 -15.10 6.98 10.21
N LEU A 95 -14.88 5.82 9.57
CA LEU A 95 -14.70 4.54 10.25
C LEU A 95 -13.50 4.59 11.20
N SER A 96 -12.35 5.08 10.74
CA SER A 96 -11.13 5.18 11.55
C SER A 96 -11.33 6.06 12.79
N VAL A 97 -11.94 7.23 12.61
CA VAL A 97 -12.27 8.14 13.72
C VAL A 97 -13.28 7.49 14.68
N GLY A 98 -14.30 6.83 14.13
CA GLY A 98 -15.31 6.11 14.91
C GLY A 98 -14.73 5.01 15.79
N LEU A 99 -13.77 4.22 15.28
CA LEU A 99 -13.09 3.17 16.03
C LEU A 99 -12.20 3.71 17.16
N ILE A 100 -11.55 4.86 16.94
CA ILE A 100 -10.76 5.55 17.97
C ILE A 100 -11.68 6.06 19.08
N LEU A 101 -12.79 6.73 18.71
CA LEU A 101 -13.79 7.22 19.68
C LEU A 101 -14.44 6.07 20.46
N PHE A 102 -14.79 4.98 19.76
CA PHE A 102 -15.29 3.77 20.39
C PHE A 102 -14.33 3.26 21.47
N THR A 103 -13.04 3.15 21.15
CA THR A 103 -12.05 2.67 22.11
C THR A 103 -11.94 3.59 23.32
N PHE A 104 -11.93 4.90 23.10
CA PHE A 104 -11.86 5.90 24.17
C PHE A 104 -13.08 5.86 25.10
N ILE A 105 -14.29 5.70 24.55
CA ILE A 105 -15.52 5.60 25.35
C ILE A 105 -15.56 4.27 26.10
N ALA A 106 -15.22 3.17 25.43
CA ALA A 106 -15.21 1.84 26.01
C ALA A 106 -14.21 1.74 27.17
N MET A 107 -12.98 2.26 27.02
CA MET A 107 -11.95 2.20 28.06
C MET A 107 -12.32 3.01 29.31
N LEU A 108 -13.16 4.05 29.17
CA LEU A 108 -13.61 4.90 30.27
C LEU A 108 -14.83 4.35 31.03
N GLY A 109 -15.39 3.21 30.61
CA GLY A 109 -16.57 2.59 31.23
C GLY A 109 -17.89 2.90 30.54
N GLY A 110 -17.86 3.52 29.35
CA GLY A 110 -19.04 3.73 28.50
C GLY A 110 -19.50 2.47 27.76
N ASN A 111 -19.10 1.28 28.22
CA ASN A 111 -19.50 -0.01 27.66
C ASN A 111 -20.66 -0.62 28.48
N PRO A 112 -21.44 -1.56 27.91
CA PRO A 112 -22.57 -2.19 28.61
C PRO A 112 -22.22 -2.92 29.91
N GLN A 113 -20.96 -3.32 30.08
CA GLN A 113 -20.47 -3.95 31.31
C GLN A 113 -20.07 -2.93 32.38
N HIS A 114 -20.09 -1.63 32.06
CA HIS A 114 -19.64 -0.53 32.91
C HIS A 114 -18.22 -0.69 33.48
N ASP A 115 -17.39 -1.54 32.85
CA ASP A 115 -16.01 -1.79 33.30
C ASP A 115 -15.05 -0.73 32.77
N ARG A 116 -14.24 -0.17 33.65
CA ARG A 116 -13.19 0.80 33.31
C ARG A 116 -11.87 0.05 33.19
N PHE A 117 -11.66 -0.60 32.05
CA PHE A 117 -10.45 -1.38 31.84
C PHE A 117 -9.21 -0.53 31.53
N GLY A 118 -9.35 0.67 30.95
CA GLY A 118 -8.19 1.55 30.68
C GLY A 118 -7.05 0.80 29.97
N PHE A 119 -5.82 0.92 30.47
CA PHE A 119 -4.64 0.20 29.96
C PHE A 119 -4.39 -1.17 30.64
N ARG A 120 -5.43 -1.86 31.12
CA ARG A 120 -5.29 -3.13 31.85
C ARG A 120 -4.50 -4.17 31.03
N HIS A 121 -4.85 -4.37 29.77
CA HIS A 121 -4.19 -5.35 28.88
C HIS A 121 -2.71 -5.04 28.59
N TRP A 122 -2.32 -3.76 28.62
CA TRP A 122 -0.92 -3.33 28.46
C TRP A 122 -0.06 -3.63 29.69
N LYS A 123 -0.69 -3.80 30.86
CA LYS A 123 -0.01 -4.18 32.11
C LYS A 123 -0.02 -5.69 32.29
N GLU A 124 -1.17 -6.33 32.08
CA GLU A 124 -1.38 -7.77 32.23
C GLU A 124 -2.24 -8.26 31.07
N PRO A 125 -1.73 -9.11 30.15
CA PRO A 125 -0.45 -9.85 30.17
C PRO A 125 0.81 -9.05 29.75
N GLY A 126 0.68 -7.79 29.33
CA GLY A 126 1.80 -6.94 28.91
C GLY A 126 1.81 -6.63 27.41
N ALA A 127 2.64 -5.66 27.00
CA ALA A 127 2.69 -5.18 25.62
C ALA A 127 3.62 -5.98 24.69
N PHE A 128 4.60 -6.71 25.22
CA PHE A 128 5.57 -7.49 24.44
C PHE A 128 5.45 -8.97 24.76
N ALA A 129 4.99 -9.74 23.78
CA ALA A 129 4.88 -11.19 23.87
C ALA A 129 6.18 -11.88 23.41
N GLU A 130 6.45 -13.06 23.97
CA GLU A 130 7.52 -13.94 23.49
C GLU A 130 7.06 -14.66 22.22
N TYR A 131 7.90 -14.67 21.18
CA TYR A 131 7.59 -15.29 19.89
C TYR A 131 8.68 -16.30 19.49
N TYR A 132 8.28 -17.53 19.16
CA TYR A 132 9.11 -18.72 18.85
C TYR A 132 10.11 -19.20 19.90
N LYS A 133 10.62 -18.33 20.77
CA LYS A 133 11.58 -18.65 21.83
C LYS A 133 11.21 -17.93 23.12
N PRO A 134 11.56 -18.49 24.30
CA PRO A 134 11.37 -17.78 25.56
C PRO A 134 12.43 -16.67 25.76
N GLY A 135 12.11 -15.70 26.60
CA GLY A 135 13.01 -14.61 27.01
C GLY A 135 13.14 -13.46 26.01
N ASP A 136 14.19 -12.65 26.17
CA ASP A 136 14.37 -11.39 25.43
C ASP A 136 14.55 -11.61 23.92
N LEU A 137 15.17 -12.73 23.52
CA LEU A 137 15.25 -13.11 22.12
C LEU A 137 13.86 -13.35 21.52
N GLY A 138 12.96 -14.00 22.26
CA GLY A 138 11.57 -14.19 21.85
C GLY A 138 10.82 -12.88 21.64
N ARG A 139 10.99 -11.94 22.56
CA ARG A 139 10.37 -10.60 22.48
C ARG A 139 10.91 -9.82 21.27
N PHE A 140 12.21 -9.94 20.98
CA PHE A 140 12.81 -9.33 19.80
C PHE A 140 12.29 -9.95 18.50
N LEU A 141 12.13 -11.27 18.43
CA LEU A 141 11.54 -11.94 17.26
C LEU A 141 10.07 -11.50 17.06
N GLY A 142 9.30 -11.35 18.14
CA GLY A 142 7.94 -10.82 18.07
C GLY A 142 7.91 -9.39 17.57
N PHE A 143 8.80 -8.54 18.06
CA PHE A 143 8.97 -7.17 17.55
C PHE A 143 9.33 -7.17 16.06
N LEU A 144 10.22 -8.06 15.62
CA LEU A 144 10.64 -8.15 14.23
C LEU A 144 9.49 -8.58 13.31
N ALA A 145 8.68 -9.57 13.73
CA ALA A 145 7.47 -9.97 13.02
C ALA A 145 6.49 -8.80 12.89
N CYS A 146 6.23 -8.07 13.98
CA CYS A 146 5.38 -6.87 13.96
C CYS A 146 5.95 -5.76 13.06
N LEU A 147 7.27 -5.58 13.01
CA LEU A 147 7.92 -4.59 12.15
C LEU A 147 7.79 -4.94 10.66
N ILE A 148 7.87 -6.22 10.30
CA ILE A 148 7.63 -6.70 8.93
C ILE A 148 6.18 -6.43 8.53
N GLN A 149 5.22 -6.74 9.41
CA GLN A 149 3.81 -6.45 9.16
C GLN A 149 3.52 -4.95 9.09
N ALA A 150 4.17 -4.13 9.92
CA ALA A 150 4.06 -2.67 9.82
C ALA A 150 4.65 -2.14 8.50
N SER A 151 5.66 -2.81 7.94
CA SER A 151 6.26 -2.43 6.65
C SER A 151 5.30 -2.66 5.49
N PHE A 152 4.41 -3.66 5.59
CA PHE A 152 3.31 -3.87 4.65
C PHE A 152 2.30 -2.71 4.68
N THR A 153 1.86 -2.31 5.89
CA THR A 153 0.76 -1.35 6.03
C THR A 153 1.14 0.06 5.56
N ILE A 154 2.40 0.46 5.67
CA ILE A 154 2.90 1.78 5.24
C ILE A 154 3.12 1.81 3.72
N ALA A 155 2.01 1.90 2.98
CA ALA A 155 1.94 2.11 1.53
C ALA A 155 1.25 3.46 1.20
N GLY A 156 1.27 3.90 -0.06
CA GLY A 156 0.51 5.09 -0.49
C GLY A 156 1.34 6.28 -1.00
N PRO A 157 2.53 6.60 -0.46
CA PRO A 157 3.32 7.75 -0.94
C PRO A 157 3.66 7.71 -2.43
N ASP A 158 3.90 6.51 -2.93
CA ASP A 158 4.12 6.18 -4.33
C ASP A 158 2.91 6.51 -5.21
N TYR A 159 1.68 6.24 -4.76
CA TYR A 159 0.46 6.59 -5.50
C TYR A 159 0.25 8.10 -5.60
N LEU A 160 0.54 8.85 -4.52
CA LEU A 160 0.48 10.31 -4.56
C LEU A 160 1.46 10.87 -5.61
N SER A 161 2.60 10.19 -5.80
CA SER A 161 3.55 10.55 -6.86
C SER A 161 2.97 10.32 -8.26
N MET A 162 2.17 9.27 -8.48
CA MET A 162 1.60 8.96 -9.80
C MET A 162 0.66 10.07 -10.30
N ALA A 163 -0.08 10.71 -9.41
CA ALA A 163 -0.97 11.81 -9.73
C ALA A 163 -0.23 13.15 -9.97
N ALA A 164 1.10 13.20 -9.84
CA ALA A 164 1.87 14.44 -9.95
C ALA A 164 1.77 15.10 -11.33
N GLY A 165 1.75 14.30 -12.40
CA GLY A 165 1.62 14.81 -13.78
C GLY A 165 0.23 15.39 -14.10
N GLU A 166 -0.78 15.03 -13.32
CA GLU A 166 -2.18 15.46 -13.50
C GLU A 166 -2.60 16.51 -12.46
N SER A 167 -1.72 16.84 -11.51
CA SER A 167 -2.03 17.75 -10.40
C SER A 167 -1.91 19.21 -10.81
N VAL A 168 -2.88 20.03 -10.41
CA VAL A 168 -2.79 21.50 -10.52
C VAL A 168 -1.73 22.02 -9.55
N ASN A 169 -0.84 22.89 -10.01
CA ASN A 169 0.29 23.43 -9.23
C ASN A 169 1.03 22.37 -8.37
N PRO A 170 1.67 21.37 -9.01
CA PRO A 170 2.25 20.23 -8.31
C PRO A 170 3.39 20.63 -7.36
N ARG A 171 4.13 21.71 -7.68
CA ARG A 171 5.25 22.22 -6.85
C ARG A 171 4.79 22.73 -5.49
N GLY A 172 3.62 23.37 -5.42
CA GLY A 172 3.03 23.85 -4.16
C GLY A 172 2.18 22.80 -3.45
N ASN A 173 1.40 22.02 -4.20
CA ASN A 173 0.39 21.12 -3.65
C ASN A 173 0.94 19.77 -3.19
N LEU A 174 1.92 19.19 -3.91
CA LEU A 174 2.48 17.89 -3.55
C LEU A 174 3.14 17.89 -2.17
N PRO A 175 4.00 18.87 -1.79
CA PRO A 175 4.59 18.87 -0.44
C PRO A 175 3.55 18.84 0.68
N LYS A 176 2.46 19.60 0.53
CA LYS A 176 1.35 19.61 1.49
C LYS A 176 0.64 18.26 1.55
N ALA A 177 0.37 17.67 0.38
CA ALA A 177 -0.27 16.37 0.28
C ALA A 177 0.59 15.25 0.91
N TYR A 178 1.90 15.24 0.66
CA TYR A 178 2.83 14.28 1.27
C TYR A 178 2.88 14.42 2.79
N ASN A 179 2.98 15.66 3.30
CA ASN A 179 2.99 15.91 4.74
C ASN A 179 1.66 15.49 5.39
N GLY A 180 0.52 15.88 4.80
CA GLY A 180 -0.80 15.50 5.29
C GLY A 180 -1.01 13.99 5.33
N MET A 181 -0.58 13.28 4.29
CA MET A 181 -0.62 11.82 4.24
C MET A 181 0.27 11.19 5.32
N PHE A 182 1.50 11.70 5.53
CA PHE A 182 2.39 11.20 6.58
C PHE A 182 1.77 11.34 7.97
N TYR A 183 1.24 12.52 8.31
CA TYR A 183 0.57 12.75 9.60
C TYR A 183 -0.66 11.88 9.75
N ARG A 184 -1.46 11.73 8.68
CA ARG A 184 -2.69 10.93 8.69
C ARG A 184 -2.41 9.44 8.89
N LEU A 185 -1.50 8.86 8.10
CA LEU A 185 -1.13 7.44 8.20
C LEU A 185 -0.50 7.15 9.58
N THR A 186 0.47 7.98 9.99
CA THR A 186 1.13 7.82 11.29
C THR A 186 0.12 7.91 12.44
N SER A 187 -0.79 8.88 12.41
CA SER A 187 -1.80 9.04 13.46
C SER A 187 -2.76 7.85 13.49
N PHE A 188 -3.39 7.49 12.37
CA PHE A 188 -4.39 6.41 12.37
C PHE A 188 -3.79 5.04 12.63
N PHE A 189 -2.58 4.75 12.15
CA PHE A 189 -1.98 3.44 12.37
C PHE A 189 -1.42 3.27 13.77
N ILE A 190 -0.71 4.29 14.30
CA ILE A 190 -0.19 4.22 15.68
C ILE A 190 -1.35 4.24 16.68
N LEU A 191 -2.32 5.14 16.51
CA LEU A 191 -3.49 5.18 17.40
C LEU A 191 -4.34 3.93 17.23
N GLY A 192 -4.52 3.41 16.01
CA GLY A 192 -5.25 2.18 15.76
C GLY A 192 -4.61 0.97 16.44
N ALA A 193 -3.30 0.79 16.29
CA ALA A 193 -2.55 -0.27 16.96
C ALA A 193 -2.63 -0.14 18.49
N LEU A 194 -2.51 1.08 19.01
CA LEU A 194 -2.69 1.38 20.44
C LEU A 194 -4.09 1.01 20.92
N CYS A 195 -5.13 1.42 20.18
CA CYS A 195 -6.52 1.14 20.48
C CYS A 195 -6.80 -0.38 20.54
N VAL A 196 -6.33 -1.13 19.54
CA VAL A 196 -6.47 -2.59 19.51
C VAL A 196 -5.81 -3.24 20.71
N GLY A 197 -4.56 -2.85 21.04
CA GLY A 197 -3.85 -3.38 22.21
C GLY A 197 -4.51 -3.01 23.55
N ILE A 198 -5.29 -1.93 23.60
CA ILE A 198 -6.10 -1.56 24.77
C ILE A 198 -7.36 -2.44 24.85
N LEU A 199 -8.01 -2.71 23.73
CA LEU A 199 -9.29 -3.41 23.68
C LEU A 199 -9.18 -4.91 23.96
N VAL A 200 -8.17 -5.58 23.40
CA VAL A 200 -8.05 -7.04 23.46
C VAL A 200 -6.62 -7.43 23.89
N PRO A 201 -6.46 -8.33 24.88
CA PRO A 201 -5.14 -8.81 25.27
C PRO A 201 -4.55 -9.72 24.19
N TYR A 202 -3.22 -9.71 24.03
CA TYR A 202 -2.55 -10.50 22.98
C TYR A 202 -2.74 -12.02 23.16
N ASN A 203 -2.99 -12.49 24.39
CA ASN A 203 -3.17 -13.91 24.74
C ASN A 203 -4.64 -14.36 24.69
N SER A 204 -5.51 -13.59 24.01
CA SER A 204 -6.91 -13.92 23.85
C SER A 204 -7.09 -15.22 23.05
N THR A 205 -7.70 -16.24 23.67
CA THR A 205 -8.00 -17.53 23.02
C THR A 205 -8.88 -17.37 21.80
N GLU A 206 -9.85 -16.45 21.84
CA GLU A 206 -10.77 -16.18 20.75
C GLU A 206 -10.04 -15.56 19.55
N MET A 207 -9.01 -14.74 19.78
CA MET A 207 -8.18 -14.18 18.72
C MET A 207 -7.27 -15.27 18.11
N ALA A 208 -6.69 -16.12 18.95
CA ALA A 208 -5.85 -17.23 18.50
C ALA A 208 -6.65 -18.28 17.72
N ASP A 209 -7.85 -18.62 18.18
CA ASP A 209 -8.75 -19.58 17.54
C ASP A 209 -9.30 -19.04 16.22
N ALA A 210 -9.61 -17.74 16.16
CA ALA A 210 -10.02 -17.09 14.92
C ALA A 210 -8.94 -17.16 13.84
N PHE A 211 -7.69 -16.88 14.20
CA PHE A 211 -6.57 -16.90 13.27
C PHE A 211 -6.21 -18.34 12.84
N SER A 212 -6.15 -19.28 13.79
CA SER A 212 -5.73 -20.66 13.53
C SER A 212 -6.78 -21.50 12.79
N ASN A 213 -8.07 -21.33 13.09
CA ASN A 213 -9.13 -22.12 12.48
C ASN A 213 -9.76 -21.46 11.25
N SER A 214 -9.23 -20.31 10.80
CA SER A 214 -9.81 -19.51 9.70
C SER A 214 -11.32 -19.31 9.85
N LEU A 215 -11.76 -19.03 11.09
CA LEU A 215 -13.20 -18.98 11.39
C LEU A 215 -13.87 -17.87 10.56
N PRO A 216 -15.07 -18.13 10.01
CA PRO A 216 -15.80 -17.17 9.20
C PRO A 216 -16.18 -15.92 10.00
N GLY A 217 -15.87 -14.74 9.46
CA GLY A 217 -16.31 -13.44 10.00
C GLY A 217 -15.66 -12.97 11.31
N ALA A 218 -16.08 -11.77 11.76
CA ALA A 218 -15.88 -11.06 13.05
C ALA A 218 -14.76 -11.45 14.03
N ALA A 219 -14.53 -12.73 14.28
CA ALA A 219 -13.48 -13.24 15.15
C ALA A 219 -12.06 -12.87 14.66
N ALA A 220 -11.88 -12.51 13.39
CA ALA A 220 -10.57 -12.08 12.87
C ALA A 220 -10.21 -10.60 13.19
N SER A 221 -11.19 -9.72 13.40
CA SER A 221 -10.94 -8.29 13.66
C SER A 221 -10.95 -8.00 15.16
N PRO A 222 -9.84 -7.50 15.75
CA PRO A 222 -9.78 -7.21 17.18
C PRO A 222 -10.84 -6.22 17.66
N TYR A 223 -11.25 -5.26 16.81
CA TYR A 223 -12.32 -4.33 17.14
C TYR A 223 -13.67 -5.03 17.28
N VAL A 224 -13.96 -5.99 16.39
CA VAL A 224 -15.23 -6.70 16.40
C VAL A 224 -15.27 -7.68 17.56
N ILE A 225 -14.17 -8.42 17.81
CA ILE A 225 -14.02 -9.26 19.01
C ILE A 225 -14.29 -8.45 20.28
N ALA A 226 -13.74 -7.24 20.37
CA ALA A 226 -13.96 -6.37 21.53
C ALA A 226 -15.43 -5.95 21.66
N MET A 227 -16.11 -5.61 20.57
CA MET A 227 -17.53 -5.23 20.58
C MET A 227 -18.43 -6.40 21.00
N GLU A 228 -18.12 -7.61 20.53
CA GLU A 228 -18.83 -8.83 20.94
C GLU A 228 -18.60 -9.16 22.41
N ARG A 229 -17.34 -9.10 22.88
CA ARG A 229 -17.01 -9.28 24.31
C ARG A 229 -17.71 -8.28 25.22
N LEU A 230 -17.90 -7.04 24.75
CA LEU A 230 -18.62 -6.00 25.48
C LEU A 230 -20.16 -6.10 25.33
N ASN A 231 -20.67 -7.11 24.62
CA ASN A 231 -22.10 -7.33 24.34
C ASN A 231 -22.78 -6.15 23.62
N ILE A 232 -22.10 -5.56 22.62
CA ILE A 232 -22.66 -4.47 21.80
C ILE A 232 -23.24 -5.06 20.51
N PRO A 233 -24.59 -5.14 20.35
CA PRO A 233 -25.19 -5.95 19.30
C PRO A 233 -25.09 -5.33 17.89
N ALA A 234 -25.20 -4.00 17.74
CA ALA A 234 -25.32 -3.38 16.42
C ALA A 234 -23.97 -2.99 15.79
N LEU A 235 -22.98 -2.64 16.62
CA LEU A 235 -21.73 -2.05 16.16
C LEU A 235 -20.85 -3.02 15.34
N PRO A 236 -20.75 -4.33 15.67
CA PRO A 236 -20.09 -5.34 14.84
C PRO A 236 -20.53 -5.33 13.37
N HIS A 237 -21.85 -5.27 13.14
CA HIS A 237 -22.42 -5.29 11.78
C HIS A 237 -22.10 -4.02 11.00
N ILE A 238 -22.14 -2.85 11.65
CA ILE A 238 -21.80 -1.57 11.00
C ILE A 238 -20.32 -1.54 10.62
N VAL A 239 -19.44 -1.95 11.54
CA VAL A 239 -17.99 -1.96 11.29
C VAL A 239 -17.65 -2.94 10.17
N ASN A 240 -18.16 -4.18 10.22
CA ASN A 240 -17.90 -5.15 9.16
C ASN A 240 -18.42 -4.67 7.80
N ALA A 241 -19.59 -4.04 7.74
CA ALA A 241 -20.11 -3.49 6.48
C ALA A 241 -19.21 -2.38 5.91
N LEU A 242 -18.72 -1.48 6.77
CA LEU A 242 -17.80 -0.41 6.35
C LEU A 242 -16.42 -0.94 5.95
N VAL A 243 -15.89 -1.96 6.65
CA VAL A 243 -14.62 -2.61 6.30
C VAL A 243 -14.76 -3.39 4.99
N LEU A 244 -15.87 -4.09 4.77
CA LEU A 244 -16.14 -4.77 3.50
C LEU A 244 -16.19 -3.77 2.34
N LEU A 245 -16.88 -2.64 2.52
CA LEU A 245 -16.94 -1.57 1.55
C LEU A 245 -15.55 -0.98 1.26
N ALA A 246 -14.74 -0.80 2.30
CA ALA A 246 -13.37 -0.31 2.18
C ALA A 246 -12.45 -1.27 1.42
N ALA A 247 -12.51 -2.57 1.72
CA ALA A 247 -11.74 -3.61 1.04
C ALA A 247 -12.15 -3.75 -0.44
N PHE A 248 -13.46 -3.77 -0.71
CA PHE A 248 -13.98 -3.83 -2.07
C PHE A 248 -13.53 -2.62 -2.92
N SER A 249 -13.63 -1.42 -2.33
CA SER A 249 -13.14 -0.17 -2.91
C SER A 249 -11.63 -0.22 -3.20
N ALA A 250 -10.82 -0.64 -2.23
CA ALA A 250 -9.37 -0.76 -2.39
C ALA A 250 -9.01 -1.71 -3.54
N GLY A 251 -9.61 -2.91 -3.58
CA GLY A 251 -9.36 -3.87 -4.65
C GLY A 251 -9.76 -3.34 -6.04
N ASN A 252 -10.85 -2.58 -6.13
CA ASN A 252 -11.22 -1.91 -7.38
C ASN A 252 -10.18 -0.86 -7.80
N SER A 253 -9.65 -0.08 -6.86
CA SER A 253 -8.56 0.86 -7.12
C SER A 253 -7.28 0.16 -7.57
N TYR A 254 -6.93 -0.98 -6.98
CA TYR A 254 -5.76 -1.75 -7.39
C TYR A 254 -5.90 -2.33 -8.81
N VAL A 255 -7.11 -2.79 -9.21
CA VAL A 255 -7.35 -3.22 -10.60
C VAL A 255 -7.09 -2.06 -11.58
N TYR A 256 -7.58 -0.87 -11.24
CA TYR A 256 -7.38 0.34 -12.02
C TYR A 256 -5.91 0.74 -12.10
N CYS A 257 -5.21 0.81 -10.97
CA CYS A 257 -3.79 1.18 -10.89
C CYS A 257 -2.90 0.15 -11.60
N ALA A 258 -3.08 -1.15 -11.34
CA ALA A 258 -2.31 -2.21 -11.99
C ALA A 258 -2.46 -2.19 -13.52
N SER A 259 -3.69 -2.06 -14.02
CA SER A 259 -3.95 -2.07 -15.46
C SER A 259 -3.32 -0.87 -16.17
N ARG A 260 -3.30 0.30 -15.53
CA ARG A 260 -2.67 1.52 -16.05
C ARG A 260 -1.16 1.52 -15.95
N SER A 261 -0.60 0.96 -14.88
CA SER A 261 0.84 0.73 -14.76
C SER A 261 1.34 -0.18 -15.90
N LEU A 262 0.62 -1.26 -16.19
CA LEU A 262 0.94 -2.16 -17.31
C LEU A 262 0.78 -1.47 -18.67
N TYR A 263 -0.27 -0.66 -18.84
CA TYR A 263 -0.47 0.13 -20.05
C TYR A 263 0.66 1.15 -20.28
N GLY A 264 1.12 1.84 -19.24
CA GLY A 264 2.27 2.75 -19.30
C GLY A 264 3.55 2.04 -19.74
N LEU A 265 3.83 0.86 -19.20
CA LEU A 265 4.95 0.03 -19.65
C LEU A 265 4.83 -0.38 -21.12
N ALA A 266 3.62 -0.65 -21.61
CA ALA A 266 3.39 -1.00 -23.00
C ALA A 266 3.62 0.20 -23.94
N LEU A 267 3.20 1.40 -23.55
CA LEU A 267 3.45 2.63 -24.31
C LEU A 267 4.94 2.95 -24.46
N GLU A 268 5.73 2.66 -23.43
CA GLU A 268 7.20 2.81 -23.47
C GLU A 268 7.92 1.68 -24.24
N GLY A 269 7.18 0.74 -24.82
CA GLY A 269 7.77 -0.42 -25.50
C GLY A 269 8.43 -1.43 -24.56
N LYS A 270 8.19 -1.33 -23.25
CA LYS A 270 8.68 -2.26 -22.21
C LYS A 270 7.73 -3.44 -21.98
N ALA A 271 6.52 -3.40 -22.55
CA ALA A 271 5.57 -4.51 -22.58
C ALA A 271 4.99 -4.70 -24.00
N PRO A 272 4.36 -5.86 -24.29
CA PRO A 272 3.82 -6.14 -25.63
C PRO A 272 2.84 -5.08 -26.14
N ARG A 273 3.02 -4.62 -27.38
CA ARG A 273 2.19 -3.57 -28.01
C ARG A 273 0.69 -3.88 -28.05
N ILE A 274 0.28 -5.15 -27.95
CA ILE A 274 -1.15 -5.51 -27.88
C ILE A 274 -1.85 -4.89 -26.66
N LEU A 275 -1.08 -4.64 -25.59
CA LEU A 275 -1.58 -4.06 -24.34
C LEU A 275 -1.87 -2.55 -24.46
N THR A 276 -1.41 -1.87 -25.52
CA THR A 276 -1.70 -0.43 -25.73
C THR A 276 -3.08 -0.18 -26.34
N LYS A 277 -3.90 -1.22 -26.54
CA LYS A 277 -5.22 -1.08 -27.18
C LYS A 277 -6.29 -0.72 -26.14
N CYS A 278 -6.91 0.44 -26.32
CA CYS A 278 -7.97 0.96 -25.46
C CYS A 278 -9.38 0.83 -26.08
N THR A 279 -10.42 0.86 -25.24
CA THR A 279 -11.82 1.06 -25.68
C THR A 279 -12.04 2.48 -26.17
N LYS A 280 -13.24 2.74 -26.72
CA LYS A 280 -13.71 4.09 -27.06
C LYS A 280 -13.75 5.04 -25.85
N ALA A 281 -13.90 4.51 -24.65
CA ALA A 281 -13.88 5.26 -23.39
C ALA A 281 -12.46 5.39 -22.79
N GLY A 282 -11.40 4.99 -23.51
CA GLY A 282 -10.02 5.13 -23.05
C GLY A 282 -9.53 4.04 -22.09
N VAL A 283 -10.28 2.94 -21.93
CA VAL A 283 -9.94 1.86 -20.97
C VAL A 283 -9.04 0.81 -21.63
N PRO A 284 -7.85 0.46 -21.06
CA PRO A 284 -6.95 -0.55 -21.62
C PRO A 284 -7.43 -1.98 -21.30
N VAL A 285 -8.41 -2.49 -22.07
CA VAL A 285 -9.11 -3.77 -21.78
C VAL A 285 -8.19 -4.96 -21.64
N TYR A 286 -7.16 -5.08 -22.48
CA TYR A 286 -6.24 -6.20 -22.39
C TYR A 286 -5.41 -6.16 -21.11
N CYS A 287 -5.01 -4.98 -20.65
CA CYS A 287 -4.34 -4.83 -19.36
C CYS A 287 -5.27 -5.20 -18.21
N VAL A 288 -6.53 -4.75 -18.24
CA VAL A 288 -7.55 -5.14 -17.26
C VAL A 288 -7.73 -6.67 -17.24
N GLY A 289 -7.81 -7.30 -18.41
CA GLY A 289 -7.89 -8.75 -18.54
C GLY A 289 -6.71 -9.48 -17.92
N VAL A 290 -5.47 -9.00 -18.13
CA VAL A 290 -4.27 -9.58 -17.50
C VAL A 290 -4.35 -9.48 -15.97
N VAL A 291 -4.74 -8.32 -15.44
CA VAL A 291 -4.87 -8.12 -13.98
C VAL A 291 -5.95 -9.04 -13.40
N LEU A 292 -7.09 -9.18 -14.07
CA LEU A 292 -8.16 -10.08 -13.64
C LEU A 292 -7.75 -11.55 -13.71
N LEU A 293 -6.92 -11.96 -14.67
CA LEU A 293 -6.34 -13.30 -14.70
C LEU A 293 -5.43 -13.55 -13.49
N ILE A 294 -4.66 -12.55 -13.07
CA ILE A 294 -3.87 -12.64 -11.82
C ILE A 294 -4.80 -12.67 -10.61
N ALA A 295 -5.91 -11.93 -10.62
CA ALA A 295 -6.90 -11.94 -9.56
C ALA A 295 -7.58 -13.32 -9.36
N LEU A 296 -7.54 -14.22 -10.36
CA LEU A 296 -7.96 -15.61 -10.20
C LEU A 296 -7.11 -16.37 -9.17
N LEU A 297 -5.92 -15.89 -8.81
CA LEU A 297 -5.16 -16.44 -7.70
C LEU A 297 -5.91 -16.33 -6.36
N ALA A 298 -6.96 -15.49 -6.26
CA ALA A 298 -7.87 -15.50 -5.11
C ALA A 298 -8.55 -16.87 -4.90
N PHE A 299 -8.71 -17.69 -5.94
CA PHE A 299 -9.25 -19.07 -5.82
C PHE A 299 -8.35 -20.01 -5.02
N LEU A 300 -7.07 -19.67 -4.79
CA LEU A 300 -6.19 -20.46 -3.91
C LEU A 300 -6.77 -20.63 -2.51
N GLN A 301 -7.59 -19.68 -2.05
CA GLN A 301 -8.22 -19.73 -0.73
C GLN A 301 -9.26 -20.86 -0.62
N VAL A 302 -9.76 -21.39 -1.74
CA VAL A 302 -10.67 -22.55 -1.77
C VAL A 302 -9.99 -23.82 -1.29
N SER A 303 -8.69 -23.97 -1.58
CA SER A 303 -7.93 -25.19 -1.25
C SER A 303 -7.05 -25.04 -0.01
N ASN A 304 -6.65 -23.82 0.36
CA ASN A 304 -5.63 -23.59 1.40
C ASN A 304 -6.15 -22.76 2.60
N GLY A 305 -7.39 -22.30 2.57
CA GLY A 305 -7.94 -21.37 3.57
C GLY A 305 -7.53 -19.92 3.31
N ALA A 306 -8.39 -18.98 3.72
CA ALA A 306 -8.22 -17.57 3.43
C ALA A 306 -7.05 -16.94 4.20
N SER A 307 -6.82 -17.30 5.46
CA SER A 307 -5.74 -16.74 6.27
C SER A 307 -4.34 -17.07 5.71
N VAL A 308 -4.13 -18.30 5.24
CA VAL A 308 -2.85 -18.74 4.65
C VAL A 308 -2.57 -17.99 3.36
N VAL A 309 -3.56 -17.91 2.47
CA VAL A 309 -3.44 -17.22 1.18
C VAL A 309 -3.25 -15.72 1.37
N LEU A 310 -3.95 -15.13 2.35
CA LEU A 310 -3.75 -13.74 2.72
C LEU A 310 -2.31 -13.48 3.19
N SER A 311 -1.76 -14.37 4.04
CA SER A 311 -0.37 -14.29 4.47
C SER A 311 0.61 -14.38 3.30
N TRP A 312 0.38 -15.27 2.33
CA TRP A 312 1.21 -15.38 1.13
C TRP A 312 1.21 -14.09 0.30
N PHE A 313 0.05 -13.49 0.07
CA PHE A 313 -0.02 -12.21 -0.65
C PHE A 313 0.62 -11.07 0.13
N VAL A 314 0.42 -11.00 1.45
CA VAL A 314 1.10 -10.03 2.30
C VAL A 314 2.61 -10.14 2.13
N SER A 315 3.20 -11.32 2.27
CA SER A 315 4.65 -11.52 2.12
C SER A 315 5.18 -11.05 0.76
N LEU A 316 4.48 -11.39 -0.33
CA LEU A 316 4.88 -11.01 -1.69
C LEU A 316 4.78 -9.49 -1.89
N VAL A 317 3.67 -8.89 -1.45
CA VAL A 317 3.41 -7.46 -1.56
C VAL A 317 4.43 -6.66 -0.72
N THR A 318 4.71 -7.10 0.52
CA THR A 318 5.73 -6.48 1.38
C THR A 318 7.10 -6.50 0.74
N ALA A 319 7.53 -7.64 0.19
CA ALA A 319 8.81 -7.75 -0.50
C ALA A 319 8.89 -6.78 -1.70
N SER A 320 7.84 -6.74 -2.53
CA SER A 320 7.78 -5.83 -3.68
C SER A 320 7.80 -4.36 -3.28
N GLN A 321 7.06 -4.00 -2.23
CA GLN A 321 7.00 -2.64 -1.69
C GLN A 321 8.36 -2.16 -1.17
N LEU A 322 9.05 -3.00 -0.39
CA LEU A 322 10.38 -2.68 0.13
C LEU A 322 11.42 -2.52 -0.99
N ILE A 323 11.30 -3.31 -2.06
CA ILE A 323 12.10 -3.14 -3.28
C ILE A 323 11.78 -1.79 -3.96
N ASN A 324 10.51 -1.41 -4.10
CA ASN A 324 10.12 -0.11 -4.67
C ASN A 324 10.69 1.06 -3.85
N PHE A 325 10.63 1.00 -2.52
CA PHE A 325 11.23 2.03 -1.67
C PHE A 325 12.77 2.05 -1.77
N SER A 326 13.41 0.89 -1.93
CA SER A 326 14.85 0.80 -2.22
C SER A 326 15.18 1.46 -3.56
N VAL A 327 14.37 1.22 -4.60
CA VAL A 327 14.51 1.86 -5.92
C VAL A 327 14.36 3.38 -5.84
N ILE A 328 13.34 3.87 -5.14
CA ILE A 328 13.07 5.31 -4.98
C ILE A 328 14.24 6.00 -4.27
N THR A 329 14.69 5.43 -3.15
CA THR A 329 15.78 6.01 -2.35
C THR A 329 17.10 5.96 -3.12
N PHE A 330 17.41 4.86 -3.80
CA PHE A 330 18.59 4.77 -4.67
C PHE A 330 18.55 5.79 -5.81
N THR A 331 17.41 5.91 -6.50
CA THR A 331 17.19 6.89 -7.57
C THR A 331 17.39 8.32 -7.07
N TYR A 332 16.93 8.63 -5.85
CA TYR A 332 17.18 9.93 -5.21
C TYR A 332 18.67 10.21 -4.98
N THR A 333 19.44 9.21 -4.53
CA THR A 333 20.89 9.40 -4.36
C THR A 333 21.60 9.71 -5.68
N ARG A 334 21.14 9.11 -6.79
CA ARG A 334 21.64 9.37 -8.14
C ARG A 334 21.26 10.76 -8.64
N PHE A 335 20.00 11.15 -8.49
CA PHE A 335 19.53 12.50 -8.79
C PHE A 335 20.35 13.57 -8.05
N ARG A 336 20.57 13.39 -6.74
CA ARG A 336 21.39 14.32 -5.95
C ARG A 336 22.83 14.39 -6.44
N LYS A 337 23.44 13.25 -6.79
CA LYS A 337 24.80 13.21 -7.36
C LYS A 337 24.88 13.92 -8.72
N ALA A 338 23.84 13.79 -9.56
CA ALA A 338 23.76 14.51 -10.84
C ALA A 338 23.70 16.03 -10.65
N LEU A 339 22.83 16.52 -9.76
CA LEU A 339 22.75 17.95 -9.44
C LEU A 339 24.10 18.51 -8.97
N MET A 340 24.81 17.77 -8.11
CA MET A 340 26.13 18.17 -7.64
C MET A 340 27.17 18.20 -8.77
N ALA A 341 27.19 17.18 -9.64
CA ALA A 341 28.12 17.11 -10.75
C ALA A 341 27.90 18.24 -11.78
N GLN A 342 26.65 18.69 -11.92
CA GLN A 342 26.25 19.74 -12.88
C GLN A 342 26.15 21.13 -12.25
N GLY A 343 26.57 21.30 -10.99
CA GLY A 343 26.59 22.60 -10.32
C GLY A 343 25.22 23.18 -9.94
N VAL A 344 24.14 22.38 -9.97
CA VAL A 344 22.80 22.82 -9.57
C VAL A 344 22.71 22.79 -8.04
N SER A 345 22.63 23.98 -7.42
CA SER A 345 22.49 24.09 -5.97
C SER A 345 21.18 23.44 -5.50
N ARG A 346 21.23 22.75 -4.37
CA ARG A 346 20.04 22.19 -3.72
C ARG A 346 19.04 23.27 -3.32
N GLU A 347 19.51 24.50 -3.12
CA GLU A 347 18.70 25.65 -2.74
C GLU A 347 17.69 26.04 -3.81
N THR A 348 17.97 25.73 -5.07
CA THR A 348 17.07 26.02 -6.20
C THR A 348 15.92 25.02 -6.31
N LEU A 349 15.93 23.93 -5.53
CA LEU A 349 14.89 22.92 -5.59
C LEU A 349 13.59 23.45 -4.95
N PRO A 350 12.42 23.26 -5.61
CA PRO A 350 11.12 23.70 -5.08
C PRO A 350 10.76 23.12 -3.71
N TYR A 351 11.30 21.96 -3.37
CA TYR A 351 11.14 21.33 -2.06
C TYR A 351 12.44 20.66 -1.63
N GLN A 352 12.79 20.83 -0.36
CA GLN A 352 13.98 20.27 0.25
C GLN A 352 13.60 19.45 1.48
N SER A 353 13.76 18.13 1.40
CA SER A 353 13.57 17.26 2.57
C SER A 353 14.72 17.43 3.57
N LEU A 354 14.45 17.45 4.87
CA LEU A 354 15.48 17.59 5.91
C LEU A 354 16.39 16.35 5.97
N GLY A 355 17.60 16.48 6.53
CA GLY A 355 18.50 15.34 6.83
C GLY A 355 19.17 14.62 5.65
N GLN A 356 19.02 15.12 4.41
CA GLN A 356 19.69 14.52 3.25
C GLN A 356 21.18 14.85 3.19
N PRO A 357 22.06 13.90 2.82
CA PRO A 357 21.73 12.60 2.21
C PRO A 357 21.59 11.43 3.20
N TYR A 358 21.83 11.63 4.50
CA TYR A 358 21.86 10.55 5.50
C TYR A 358 20.54 9.78 5.56
N ILE A 359 19.40 10.47 5.51
CA ILE A 359 18.08 9.83 5.51
C ILE A 359 17.89 8.92 4.30
N ALA A 360 18.32 9.34 3.10
CA ALA A 360 18.22 8.49 1.91
C ALA A 360 19.06 7.22 2.02
N TYR A 361 20.27 7.30 2.59
CA TYR A 361 21.11 6.11 2.81
C TYR A 361 20.53 5.18 3.87
N ILE A 362 20.05 5.73 4.99
CA ILE A 362 19.41 4.94 6.05
C ILE A 362 18.16 4.25 5.50
N ALA A 363 17.31 4.95 4.75
CA ALA A 363 16.11 4.38 4.15
C ALA A 363 16.44 3.29 3.13
N LEU A 364 17.45 3.49 2.28
CA LEU A 364 17.91 2.48 1.33
C LEU A 364 18.38 1.20 2.04
N VAL A 365 19.26 1.33 3.04
CA VAL A 365 19.78 0.18 3.80
C VAL A 365 18.67 -0.50 4.57
N ALA A 366 17.81 0.24 5.27
CA ALA A 366 16.73 -0.31 6.05
C ALA A 366 15.73 -1.09 5.18
N THR A 367 15.28 -0.51 4.07
CA THR A 367 14.32 -1.17 3.16
C THR A 367 14.92 -2.38 2.47
N THR A 368 16.19 -2.31 2.05
CA THR A 368 16.91 -3.45 1.46
C THR A 368 17.07 -4.58 2.47
N VAL A 369 17.55 -4.29 3.69
CA VAL A 369 17.72 -5.31 4.74
C VAL A 369 16.38 -5.93 5.11
N MET A 370 15.34 -5.12 5.31
CA MET A 370 14.00 -5.61 5.64
C MET A 370 13.41 -6.49 4.55
N ALA A 371 13.72 -6.24 3.27
CA ALA A 371 13.27 -7.12 2.19
C ALA A 371 13.81 -8.55 2.38
N PHE A 372 15.09 -8.72 2.71
CA PHE A 372 15.68 -10.04 2.95
C PHE A 372 15.24 -10.66 4.27
N VAL A 373 15.06 -9.84 5.31
CA VAL A 373 14.65 -10.29 6.64
C VAL A 373 13.15 -10.64 6.68
N GLY A 374 12.33 -10.14 5.75
CA GLY A 374 10.88 -10.37 5.73
C GLY A 374 10.43 -11.83 5.82
N GLY A 375 11.22 -12.77 5.27
CA GLY A 375 10.95 -14.21 5.31
C GLY A 375 11.74 -14.99 6.37
N TYR A 376 12.29 -14.32 7.40
CA TYR A 376 13.19 -14.97 8.37
C TYR A 376 12.57 -16.18 9.10
N GLU A 377 11.25 -16.18 9.27
CA GLU A 377 10.51 -17.22 9.98
C GLU A 377 10.69 -18.61 9.35
N VAL A 378 10.83 -18.66 8.02
CA VAL A 378 11.04 -19.90 7.26
C VAL A 378 12.37 -20.57 7.58
N PHE A 379 13.36 -19.79 8.05
CA PHE A 379 14.67 -20.31 8.43
C PHE A 379 14.75 -20.74 9.91
N LEU A 380 13.66 -20.60 10.67
CA LEU A 380 13.62 -21.09 12.05
C LEU A 380 13.48 -22.63 12.06
N PRO A 381 14.14 -23.33 13.00
CA PRO A 381 14.04 -24.79 13.09
C PRO A 381 12.58 -25.25 13.23
N GLY A 382 12.10 -26.05 12.28
CA GLY A 382 10.74 -26.61 12.28
C GLY A 382 9.69 -25.80 11.51
N ASN A 383 10.03 -24.62 10.99
CA ASN A 383 9.09 -23.72 10.29
C ASN A 383 9.29 -23.68 8.76
N TRP A 384 9.92 -24.70 8.17
CA TRP A 384 10.15 -24.73 6.74
C TRP A 384 8.84 -24.95 5.98
N ASP A 385 8.39 -23.91 5.28
CA ASP A 385 7.21 -23.94 4.41
C ASP A 385 7.58 -23.45 3.00
N VAL A 386 7.39 -24.32 2.01
CA VAL A 386 7.80 -24.07 0.63
C VAL A 386 7.00 -22.92 0.00
N PRO A 387 5.66 -22.88 0.08
CA PRO A 387 4.88 -21.72 -0.38
C PRO A 387 5.34 -20.41 0.27
N THR A 388 5.49 -20.35 1.58
CA THR A 388 5.90 -19.13 2.29
C THR A 388 7.29 -18.66 1.86
N PHE A 389 8.24 -19.58 1.63
CA PHE A 389 9.54 -19.26 1.04
C PHE A 389 9.39 -18.59 -0.33
N PHE A 390 8.63 -19.22 -1.24
CA PHE A 390 8.43 -18.68 -2.58
C PHE A 390 7.76 -17.31 -2.54
N PHE A 391 6.64 -17.14 -1.82
CA PHE A 391 5.96 -15.85 -1.76
C PHE A 391 6.81 -14.75 -1.13
N SER A 392 7.62 -15.07 -0.11
CA SER A 392 8.50 -14.08 0.56
C SER A 392 9.71 -13.68 -0.28
N TYR A 393 10.30 -14.59 -1.06
CA TYR A 393 11.57 -14.35 -1.75
C TYR A 393 11.45 -14.22 -3.28
N THR A 394 10.28 -14.50 -3.87
CA THR A 394 10.10 -14.41 -5.34
C THR A 394 10.42 -13.03 -5.88
N MET A 395 9.92 -11.95 -5.27
CA MET A 395 10.15 -10.60 -5.79
C MET A 395 11.62 -10.17 -5.69
N ILE A 396 12.33 -10.67 -4.68
CA ILE A 396 13.77 -10.44 -4.50
C ILE A 396 14.58 -11.11 -5.62
N GLY A 397 14.12 -12.25 -6.14
CA GLY A 397 14.72 -12.92 -7.30
C GLY A 397 14.26 -12.34 -8.64
N VAL A 398 12.97 -12.03 -8.77
CA VAL A 398 12.36 -11.50 -10.00
C VAL A 398 12.95 -10.14 -10.37
N PHE A 399 13.18 -9.25 -9.40
CA PHE A 399 13.69 -7.91 -9.69
C PHE A 399 15.08 -7.94 -10.38
N PRO A 400 16.11 -8.65 -9.86
CA PRO A 400 17.38 -8.84 -10.56
C PRO A 400 17.23 -9.53 -11.91
N VAL A 401 16.36 -10.54 -12.04
CA VAL A 401 16.13 -11.24 -13.32
C VAL A 401 15.59 -10.28 -14.37
N LEU A 402 14.62 -9.42 -14.01
CA LEU A 402 14.09 -8.40 -14.90
C LEU A 402 15.15 -7.36 -15.25
N TYR A 403 15.92 -6.89 -14.26
CA TYR A 403 16.99 -5.91 -14.44
C TYR A 403 18.08 -6.43 -15.39
N PHE A 404 18.70 -7.56 -15.04
CA PHE A 404 19.79 -8.15 -15.83
C PHE A 404 19.30 -8.68 -17.17
N GLY A 405 18.11 -9.28 -17.23
CA GLY A 405 17.50 -9.73 -18.48
C GLY A 405 17.35 -8.60 -19.48
N TRP A 406 16.77 -7.46 -19.07
CA TRP A 406 16.67 -6.29 -19.94
C TRP A 406 18.03 -5.74 -20.32
N LYS A 407 18.94 -5.65 -19.34
CA LYS A 407 20.27 -5.10 -19.52
C LYS A 407 21.09 -5.89 -20.53
N PHE A 408 21.01 -7.22 -20.52
CA PHE A 408 21.75 -8.05 -21.48
C PHE A 408 21.14 -8.02 -22.89
N ILE A 409 19.81 -7.96 -23.00
CA ILE A 409 19.11 -7.91 -24.30
C ILE A 409 19.32 -6.55 -24.98
N HIS A 410 19.13 -5.45 -24.24
CA HIS A 410 19.16 -4.08 -24.78
C HIS A 410 20.51 -3.38 -24.58
N ARG A 411 21.46 -4.01 -23.88
CA ARG A 411 22.80 -3.47 -23.59
C ARG A 411 22.77 -2.07 -22.98
N THR A 412 21.87 -1.86 -22.03
CA THR A 412 21.71 -0.55 -21.39
C THR A 412 22.87 -0.24 -20.45
N GLU A 413 23.27 1.02 -20.39
CA GLU A 413 24.39 1.47 -19.57
C GLU A 413 23.91 2.21 -18.33
N PHE A 414 24.67 2.05 -17.24
CA PHE A 414 24.43 2.80 -16.03
C PHE A 414 24.88 4.25 -16.25
N ARG A 415 23.95 5.21 -16.14
CA ARG A 415 24.21 6.62 -16.49
C ARG A 415 25.20 7.24 -15.51
N LYS A 416 26.24 7.91 -16.01
CA LYS A 416 27.18 8.67 -15.16
C LYS A 416 26.51 9.94 -14.63
N PRO A 417 26.89 10.44 -13.44
CA PRO A 417 26.28 11.65 -12.87
C PRO A 417 26.28 12.87 -13.79
N GLU A 418 27.35 13.04 -14.58
CA GLU A 418 27.51 14.13 -15.55
C GLU A 418 26.53 14.02 -16.73
N ASP A 419 26.22 12.78 -17.16
CA ASP A 419 25.37 12.50 -18.33
C ASP A 419 23.88 12.36 -17.98
N ILE A 420 23.52 12.44 -16.70
CA ILE A 420 22.13 12.35 -16.27
C ILE A 420 21.38 13.62 -16.68
N ASP A 421 20.34 13.46 -17.47
CA ASP A 421 19.47 14.57 -17.87
C ASP A 421 18.62 15.05 -16.68
N VAL A 422 18.97 16.22 -16.13
CA VAL A 422 18.19 16.92 -15.09
C VAL A 422 17.47 18.16 -15.61
N THR A 423 17.65 18.55 -16.88
CA THR A 423 17.16 19.84 -17.42
C THR A 423 15.92 19.68 -18.29
N SER A 424 15.79 18.59 -19.03
CA SER A 424 14.70 18.41 -20.01
C SER A 424 13.32 18.43 -19.34
N GLY A 425 12.43 19.27 -19.83
CA GLY A 425 11.07 19.47 -19.29
C GLY A 425 11.00 20.36 -18.04
N VAL A 426 12.13 20.81 -17.48
CA VAL A 426 12.11 21.67 -16.28
C VAL A 426 11.66 23.09 -16.61
N GLU A 427 12.07 23.63 -17.76
CA GLU A 427 11.71 24.99 -18.22
C GLU A 427 10.20 25.14 -18.44
N GLU A 428 9.57 24.15 -19.11
CA GLU A 428 8.12 24.12 -19.30
C GLU A 428 7.35 24.16 -17.97
N ILE A 429 7.83 23.42 -16.96
CA ILE A 429 7.24 23.42 -15.62
C ILE A 429 7.52 24.73 -14.89
N GLU A 430 8.70 25.33 -15.06
CA GLU A 430 9.00 26.65 -14.52
C GLU A 430 8.08 27.72 -15.08
N ASP A 431 7.86 27.72 -16.39
CA ASP A 431 6.95 28.66 -17.05
C ASP A 431 5.51 28.45 -16.61
N TYR A 432 5.04 27.20 -16.52
CA TYR A 432 3.73 26.88 -15.94
C TYR A 432 3.61 27.42 -14.50
N THR A 433 4.64 27.21 -13.68
CA THR A 433 4.63 27.65 -12.27
C THR A 433 4.63 29.17 -12.15
N ARG A 434 5.38 29.88 -13.00
CA ARG A 434 5.43 31.36 -13.02
C ARG A 434 4.10 31.99 -13.46
N ASN A 435 3.42 31.34 -14.40
CA ASN A 435 2.15 31.82 -14.95
C ASN A 435 0.91 31.31 -14.21
N TYR A 436 1.09 30.42 -13.22
CA TYR A 436 -0.01 29.90 -12.43
C TYR A 436 -0.64 30.99 -11.55
N SER A 437 -1.88 31.36 -11.89
CA SER A 437 -2.72 32.20 -11.04
C SER A 437 -3.70 31.30 -10.26
N PRO A 438 -3.73 31.37 -8.92
CA PRO A 438 -4.66 30.56 -8.14
C PRO A 438 -6.10 31.00 -8.43
N GLU A 439 -6.91 30.11 -9.00
CA GLU A 439 -8.34 30.34 -9.11
C GLU A 439 -8.97 30.37 -7.70
N PRO A 440 -9.76 31.40 -7.36
CA PRO A 440 -10.37 31.49 -6.04
C PRO A 440 -11.35 30.33 -5.83
N ALA A 441 -11.26 29.68 -4.67
CA ALA A 441 -12.14 28.59 -4.27
C ALA A 441 -13.62 28.94 -4.46
N SER A 442 -14.27 28.24 -5.40
CA SER A 442 -15.63 28.52 -5.85
C SER A 442 -16.71 28.05 -4.86
N ASN A 443 -16.43 27.04 -4.02
CA ASN A 443 -17.42 26.42 -3.13
C ASN A 443 -17.07 26.52 -1.63
N PRO A 444 -18.07 26.52 -0.73
CA PRO A 444 -17.86 26.49 0.72
C PRO A 444 -17.05 25.27 1.19
N PHE A 445 -17.24 24.12 0.52
CA PHE A 445 -16.48 22.89 0.79
C PHE A 445 -15.02 23.00 0.37
N SER A 446 -14.71 23.64 -0.77
CA SER A 446 -13.33 23.87 -1.19
C SER A 446 -12.65 24.89 -0.27
N ARG A 447 -13.38 25.90 0.22
CA ARG A 447 -12.88 26.84 1.25
C ARG A 447 -12.61 26.18 2.60
N PHE A 448 -13.43 25.22 3.00
CA PHE A 448 -13.20 24.44 4.22
C PHE A 448 -12.02 23.48 4.06
N GLY A 449 -11.89 22.84 2.89
CA GLY A 449 -10.70 22.07 2.52
C GLY A 449 -9.44 22.93 2.57
N ASP A 450 -9.45 24.10 1.94
CA ASP A 450 -8.33 25.05 1.96
C ASP A 450 -7.98 25.55 3.37
N TRP A 451 -8.93 25.55 4.31
CA TRP A 451 -8.70 25.90 5.71
C TRP A 451 -8.11 24.74 6.52
N ILE A 452 -8.54 23.50 6.27
CA ILE A 452 -7.98 22.29 6.90
C ILE A 452 -6.58 21.96 6.39
N PHE A 453 -6.32 22.17 5.10
CA PHE A 453 -5.07 21.79 4.42
C PHE A 453 -4.09 22.95 4.20
N LYS A 454 -4.37 24.12 4.79
CA LYS A 454 -3.42 25.24 4.88
C LYS A 454 -2.33 24.94 5.89
#